data_AF-A0A6V7HY20-F1
#
_entry.id   AF-A0A6V7HY20-F1
#
_cell.length_a   1.000
_cell.length_b   1.000
_cell.length_c   1.000
_cell.angle_alpha   90.00
_cell.angle_beta   90.00
_cell.angle_gamma   90.00
#
_symmetry.space_group_name_H-M   'P 1'
#
loop_
_entity.id
_entity.type
_entity.pdbx_description
1 polymer ?
#
loop_
_entity_poly.entity_id
_entity_poly.type
_entity_poly.pdbx_seq_one_letter_code
_entity_poly.pdbx_strand_id
1 'polypeptide(L)'
;SEYHGYTSDITRTWPINGKFTDPQRVVYEIVLEVQKILIKQLEQFPTLDMLFHEMCRLLGKKLQEAGLVPKSMNDNQLTAAAYLYCPHHVSHYLGMDVHDTGKIPRTIRVQPGMVVTVEP
;
A
#
# COMPACT_ATOMS: atom_id res chain seq x y z
N SER A 1 10.41 15.53 -1.80
CA SER A 1 10.86 16.93 -2.05
C SER A 1 10.03 17.88 -1.23
N GLU A 2 10.48 19.11 -1.05
CA GLU A 2 9.76 20.14 -0.28
C GLU A 2 9.59 21.41 -1.14
N TYR A 3 8.44 22.07 -1.04
CA TYR A 3 8.17 23.35 -1.68
C TYR A 3 7.28 24.21 -0.77
N HIS A 4 7.75 25.42 -0.44
CA HIS A 4 7.10 26.33 0.52
C HIS A 4 6.70 25.66 1.85
N GLY A 5 7.55 24.75 2.36
CA GLY A 5 7.30 24.04 3.60
C GLY A 5 6.34 22.86 3.50
N TYR A 6 5.85 22.51 2.31
CA TYR A 6 5.05 21.31 2.08
C TYR A 6 5.86 20.21 1.39
N THR A 7 5.62 18.97 1.79
CA THR A 7 6.36 17.80 1.32
C THR A 7 5.58 17.04 0.25
N SER A 8 6.34 16.36 -0.61
CA SER A 8 5.83 15.33 -1.51
C SER A 8 6.63 14.05 -1.34
N ASP A 9 5.94 12.92 -1.26
CA ASP A 9 6.54 11.60 -1.11
C ASP A 9 6.09 10.67 -2.23
N ILE A 10 7.06 10.13 -2.97
CA ILE A 10 6.84 9.37 -4.20
C ILE A 10 7.89 8.27 -4.29
N THR A 11 7.41 7.01 -4.23
CA THR A 11 8.21 5.84 -4.56
C THR A 11 7.87 5.33 -5.97
N ARG A 12 8.91 4.94 -6.71
CA ARG A 12 8.80 4.32 -8.04
C ARG A 12 9.81 3.19 -8.12
N THR A 13 9.40 2.08 -8.72
CA THR A 13 10.23 0.88 -8.86
C THR A 13 10.29 0.49 -10.33
N TRP A 14 11.50 0.30 -10.87
CA TRP A 14 11.72 -0.09 -12.26
C TRP A 14 13.02 -0.89 -12.41
N PRO A 15 13.13 -1.74 -13.45
CA PRO A 15 14.35 -2.48 -13.74
C PRO A 15 15.45 -1.54 -14.24
N ILE A 16 16.68 -1.69 -13.72
CA ILE A 16 17.83 -0.84 -14.07
C ILE A 16 18.11 -0.86 -15.58
N ASN A 17 17.94 -2.00 -16.24
CA ASN A 17 18.16 -2.16 -17.69
C ASN A 17 16.94 -1.74 -18.55
N GLY A 18 15.88 -1.20 -17.94
CA GLY A 18 14.65 -0.77 -18.61
C GLY A 18 13.70 -1.89 -19.05
N LYS A 19 13.98 -3.17 -18.73
CA LYS A 19 13.13 -4.30 -19.11
C LYS A 19 12.86 -5.23 -17.92
N PHE A 20 11.59 -5.38 -17.58
CA PHE A 20 11.18 -6.32 -16.53
C PHE A 20 11.42 -7.75 -17.01
N THR A 21 12.04 -8.57 -16.17
CA THR A 21 11.95 -10.03 -16.31
C THR A 21 10.57 -10.51 -15.88
N ASP A 22 10.20 -11.74 -16.26
CA ASP A 22 8.87 -12.27 -15.90
C ASP A 22 8.64 -12.27 -14.37
N PRO A 23 9.58 -12.73 -13.51
CA PRO A 23 9.39 -12.66 -12.06
C PRO A 23 9.28 -11.23 -11.52
N GLN A 24 10.06 -10.28 -12.05
CA GLN A 24 9.97 -8.87 -11.64
C GLN A 24 8.62 -8.27 -12.02
N ARG A 25 8.13 -8.57 -13.23
CA ARG A 25 6.84 -8.12 -13.74
C ARG A 25 5.70 -8.64 -12.86
N VAL A 26 5.72 -9.92 -12.50
CA VAL A 26 4.69 -10.53 -11.63
C VAL A 26 4.56 -9.76 -10.32
N VAL A 27 5.66 -9.55 -9.59
CA VAL A 27 5.60 -8.83 -8.30
C VAL A 27 5.19 -7.37 -8.50
N TYR A 28 5.70 -6.72 -9.55
CA TYR A 28 5.34 -5.33 -9.87
C TYR A 28 3.84 -5.17 -10.16
N GLU A 29 3.27 -6.05 -10.98
CA GLU A 29 1.86 -6.01 -11.35
C GLU A 29 0.95 -6.30 -10.15
N ILE A 30 1.35 -7.20 -9.23
CA ILE A 30 0.64 -7.42 -7.97
C ILE A 30 0.55 -6.12 -7.17
N VAL A 31 1.68 -5.47 -6.89
CA VAL A 31 1.74 -4.24 -6.08
C VAL A 31 0.97 -3.11 -6.78
N LEU A 32 1.14 -2.94 -8.10
CA LEU A 32 0.45 -1.93 -8.89
C LEU A 32 -1.07 -2.10 -8.85
N GLU A 33 -1.56 -3.33 -8.95
CA GLU A 33 -2.99 -3.60 -8.90
C GLU A 33 -3.57 -3.34 -7.51
N VAL A 34 -2.87 -3.76 -6.44
CA VAL A 34 -3.25 -3.44 -5.06
C VAL A 34 -3.32 -1.93 -4.87
N GLN A 35 -2.28 -1.18 -5.25
CA GLN A 35 -2.25 0.28 -5.12
C GLN A 35 -3.46 0.95 -5.79
N LYS A 36 -3.79 0.54 -7.03
CA LYS A 36 -4.94 1.09 -7.76
C LYS A 36 -6.27 0.82 -7.05
N ILE A 37 -6.45 -0.37 -6.50
CA ILE A 37 -7.66 -0.73 -5.75
C ILE A 37 -7.78 0.13 -4.49
N LEU A 38 -6.68 0.28 -3.73
CA LEU A 38 -6.66 1.08 -2.50
C LEU A 38 -6.90 2.56 -2.77
N ILE A 39 -6.31 3.14 -3.83
CA ILE A 39 -6.58 4.52 -4.25
C ILE A 39 -8.08 4.71 -4.52
N LYS A 40 -8.72 3.78 -5.23
CA LYS A 40 -10.16 3.85 -5.50
C LYS A 40 -11.00 3.76 -4.22
N GLN A 41 -10.58 2.95 -3.25
CA GLN A 41 -11.30 2.82 -1.98
C GLN A 41 -11.29 4.10 -1.14
N LEU A 42 -10.29 4.98 -1.30
CA LEU A 42 -10.26 6.27 -0.61
C LEU A 42 -11.46 7.17 -0.96
N GLU A 43 -12.13 6.95 -2.10
CA GLU A 43 -13.38 7.64 -2.46
C GLU A 43 -14.52 7.39 -1.44
N GLN A 44 -14.43 6.31 -0.65
CA GLN A 44 -15.40 5.94 0.38
C GLN A 44 -15.01 6.43 1.78
N PHE A 45 -13.93 7.22 1.89
CA PHE A 45 -13.45 7.78 3.15
C PHE A 45 -13.23 6.71 4.24
N PRO A 46 -12.46 5.64 3.97
CA PRO A 46 -12.14 4.62 4.96
C PRO A 46 -11.21 5.20 6.04
N THR A 47 -10.96 4.42 7.09
CA THR A 47 -9.83 4.70 7.98
C THR A 47 -8.54 4.20 7.34
N LEU A 48 -7.38 4.72 7.75
CA LEU A 48 -6.10 4.22 7.25
C LEU A 48 -5.84 2.77 7.68
N ASP A 49 -6.31 2.36 8.86
CA ASP A 49 -6.22 0.96 9.31
C ASP A 49 -7.08 0.01 8.46
N MET A 50 -8.27 0.45 8.03
CA MET A 50 -9.09 -0.33 7.10
C MET A 50 -8.39 -0.52 5.75
N LEU A 51 -7.74 0.54 5.25
CA LEU A 51 -6.97 0.50 4.01
C LEU A 51 -5.77 -0.46 4.12
N PHE A 52 -5.08 -0.46 5.27
CA PHE A 52 -3.97 -1.37 5.54
C PHE A 52 -4.41 -2.83 5.66
N HIS A 53 -5.53 -3.10 6.33
CA HIS A 53 -6.09 -4.44 6.40
C HIS A 53 -6.44 -4.98 5.01
N GLU A 54 -7.06 -4.13 4.17
CA GLU A 54 -7.38 -4.51 2.79
C GLU A 54 -6.12 -4.74 1.94
N MET A 55 -5.08 -3.92 2.11
CA MET A 55 -3.79 -4.13 1.46
C MET A 55 -3.25 -5.54 1.76
N CYS A 56 -3.16 -5.92 3.04
CA CYS A 56 -2.66 -7.22 3.45
C CYS A 56 -3.50 -8.37 2.87
N ARG A 57 -4.83 -8.22 2.89
CA ARG A 57 -5.76 -9.21 2.32
C ARG A 57 -5.55 -9.38 0.81
N LEU A 58 -5.47 -8.28 0.07
CA LEU A 58 -5.28 -8.30 -1.39
C LEU A 58 -3.90 -8.82 -1.78
N LEU A 59 -2.84 -8.38 -1.11
CA LEU A 59 -1.48 -8.87 -1.33
C LEU A 59 -1.41 -10.37 -1.10
N GLY A 60 -1.91 -10.86 0.04
CA GLY A 60 -1.91 -12.29 0.36
C GLY A 60 -2.62 -13.12 -0.71
N LYS A 61 -3.81 -12.69 -1.14
CA LYS A 61 -4.56 -13.35 -2.21
C LYS A 61 -3.78 -13.37 -3.53
N LYS A 62 -3.21 -12.24 -3.95
CA LYS A 62 -2.46 -12.13 -5.21
C LYS A 62 -1.15 -12.91 -5.21
N LEU A 63 -0.45 -12.94 -4.08
CA LEU A 63 0.72 -13.79 -3.89
C LEU A 63 0.35 -15.28 -4.04
N GLN A 64 -0.82 -15.69 -3.52
CA GLN A 64 -1.30 -17.06 -3.66
C GLN A 64 -1.70 -17.38 -5.11
N GLU A 65 -2.41 -16.46 -5.78
CA GLU A 65 -2.78 -16.57 -7.20
C GLU A 65 -1.55 -16.71 -8.10
N ALA A 66 -0.48 -15.96 -7.80
CA ALA A 66 0.80 -16.04 -8.49
C ALA A 66 1.64 -17.28 -8.12
N GLY A 67 1.19 -18.10 -7.16
CA GLY A 67 1.90 -19.29 -6.69
C GLY A 67 3.13 -19.01 -5.82
N LEU A 68 3.26 -17.78 -5.30
CA LEU A 68 4.36 -17.35 -4.43
C LEU A 68 4.16 -17.78 -2.98
N VAL A 69 2.92 -18.10 -2.58
CA VAL A 69 2.59 -18.72 -1.30
C VAL A 69 1.70 -19.96 -1.49
N PRO A 70 1.68 -20.92 -0.56
CA PRO A 70 0.91 -22.15 -0.68
C PRO A 70 -0.60 -21.92 -0.89
N LYS A 71 -1.19 -22.70 -1.82
CA LYS A 71 -2.64 -22.73 -2.07
C LYS A 71 -3.48 -23.24 -0.89
N SER A 72 -2.85 -23.91 0.08
CA SER A 72 -3.49 -24.42 1.29
C SER A 72 -3.68 -23.35 2.37
N MET A 73 -3.07 -22.17 2.22
CA MET A 73 -3.24 -21.08 3.18
C MET A 73 -4.66 -20.51 3.11
N ASN A 74 -5.30 -20.36 4.27
CA ASN A 74 -6.57 -19.65 4.42
C ASN A 74 -6.36 -18.12 4.49
N ASP A 75 -7.44 -17.35 4.46
CA ASP A 75 -7.41 -15.88 4.42
C ASP A 75 -6.60 -15.24 5.57
N ASN A 76 -6.68 -15.80 6.79
CA ASN A 76 -5.91 -15.30 7.94
C ASN A 76 -4.41 -15.56 7.75
N GLN A 77 -4.05 -16.75 7.25
CA GLN A 77 -2.66 -17.09 6.96
C GLN A 77 -2.11 -16.25 5.80
N LEU A 78 -2.92 -15.97 4.77
CA LEU A 78 -2.55 -15.09 3.66
C LEU A 78 -2.30 -13.65 4.13
N THR A 79 -3.19 -13.12 4.97
CA THR A 79 -3.05 -11.78 5.54
C THR A 79 -1.81 -11.67 6.41
N ALA A 80 -1.54 -12.69 7.24
CA ALA A 80 -0.32 -12.75 8.05
C ALA A 80 0.95 -12.88 7.18
N ALA A 81 0.91 -13.69 6.13
CA ALA A 81 2.02 -13.81 5.18
C ALA A 81 2.29 -12.49 4.47
N ALA A 82 1.25 -11.78 4.03
CA ALA A 82 1.39 -10.46 3.41
C ALA A 82 2.12 -9.46 4.33
N TYR A 83 1.84 -9.48 5.63
CA TYR A 83 2.56 -8.65 6.61
C TYR A 83 4.05 -8.98 6.70
N LEU A 84 4.45 -10.24 6.49
CA LEU A 84 5.88 -10.60 6.45
C LEU A 84 6.59 -10.06 5.22
N TYR A 85 5.88 -9.96 4.08
CA TYR A 85 6.43 -9.37 2.84
C TYR A 85 6.39 -7.84 2.86
N CYS A 86 5.36 -7.25 3.47
CA CYS A 86 5.13 -5.81 3.56
C CYS A 86 4.85 -5.41 5.03
N PRO A 87 5.90 -5.23 5.86
CA PRO A 87 5.74 -5.02 7.30
C PRO A 87 5.41 -3.58 7.69
N HIS A 88 5.47 -2.63 6.75
CA HIS A 88 5.13 -1.24 6.99
C HIS A 88 3.64 -0.98 6.73
N HIS A 89 3.13 0.10 7.32
CA HIS A 89 1.78 0.56 7.05
C HIS A 89 1.65 1.06 5.59
N VAL A 90 0.46 0.97 5.01
CA VAL A 90 0.20 1.34 3.59
C VAL A 90 0.14 2.84 3.33
N SER A 91 0.08 3.65 4.38
CA SER A 91 -0.30 5.05 4.30
C SER A 91 0.05 5.83 5.56
N HIS A 92 0.38 7.10 5.37
CA HIS A 92 0.46 8.12 6.40
C HIS A 92 -0.12 9.44 5.89
N TYR A 93 -0.45 10.35 6.81
CA TYR A 93 -0.79 11.73 6.45
C TYR A 93 0.44 12.46 5.92
N LEU A 94 0.25 13.32 4.93
CA LEU A 94 1.31 14.04 4.23
C LEU A 94 0.97 15.53 4.18
N GLY A 95 1.93 16.38 4.51
CA GLY A 95 1.72 17.82 4.52
C GLY A 95 3.01 18.57 4.77
N MET A 96 3.10 19.36 5.83
CA MET A 96 4.32 20.14 6.12
C MET A 96 5.49 19.25 6.54
N ASP A 97 5.19 18.14 7.21
CA ASP A 97 6.11 17.04 7.44
C ASP A 97 5.78 15.86 6.51
N VAL A 98 6.78 15.02 6.23
CA VAL A 98 6.58 13.79 5.42
C VAL A 98 5.58 12.87 6.12
N HIS A 99 5.82 12.59 7.40
CA HIS A 99 4.85 11.90 8.27
C HIS A 99 4.09 12.94 9.09
N ASP A 100 3.17 13.65 8.43
CA ASP A 100 2.45 14.77 9.05
C ASP A 100 1.46 14.30 10.13
N THR A 101 1.18 15.18 11.08
CA THR A 101 0.12 15.00 12.07
C THR A 101 0.15 13.66 12.81
N GLY A 102 1.34 13.14 13.18
CA GLY A 102 1.49 11.79 13.78
C GLY A 102 0.72 11.52 15.09
N LYS A 103 0.06 12.53 15.67
CA LYS A 103 -0.88 12.40 16.81
C LYS A 103 -2.30 12.03 16.38
N ILE A 104 -2.65 12.24 15.12
CA ILE A 104 -3.94 11.86 14.56
C ILE A 104 -3.94 10.34 14.35
N PRO A 105 -4.88 9.61 14.96
CA PRO A 105 -4.90 8.16 14.86
C PRO A 105 -5.27 7.71 13.45
N ARG A 106 -4.84 6.50 13.08
CA ARG A 106 -5.20 5.84 11.81
C ARG A 106 -6.60 5.21 11.81
N THR A 107 -7.27 5.25 12.96
CA THR A 107 -8.62 4.71 13.19
C THR A 107 -9.74 5.69 12.86
N ILE A 108 -9.45 6.97 12.62
CA ILE A 108 -10.47 7.92 12.15
C ILE A 108 -10.67 7.79 10.65
N ARG A 109 -11.88 8.07 10.17
CA ARG A 109 -12.18 8.11 8.74
C ARG A 109 -11.47 9.30 8.10
N VAL A 110 -10.83 9.06 6.96
CA VAL A 110 -10.31 10.12 6.10
C VAL A 110 -11.44 11.10 5.77
N GLN A 111 -11.15 12.40 5.72
CA GLN A 111 -12.14 13.45 5.42
C GLN A 111 -11.69 14.26 4.20
N PRO A 112 -12.61 14.93 3.48
CA PRO A 112 -12.25 15.89 2.45
C PRO A 112 -11.21 16.90 2.95
N GLY A 113 -10.16 17.14 2.17
CA GLY A 113 -9.04 18.03 2.50
C GLY A 113 -7.85 17.33 3.19
N MET A 114 -8.00 16.10 3.67
CA MET A 114 -6.85 15.30 4.13
C MET A 114 -6.02 14.83 2.93
N VAL A 115 -4.70 14.84 3.09
CA VAL A 115 -3.73 14.34 2.12
C VAL A 115 -2.98 13.16 2.74
N VAL A 116 -2.93 12.04 2.03
CA VAL A 116 -2.33 10.79 2.50
C VAL A 116 -1.55 10.11 1.38
N THR A 117 -0.55 9.30 1.75
CA THR A 117 0.15 8.40 0.81
C THR A 117 -0.63 7.11 0.56
N VAL A 118 -0.30 6.40 -0.53
CA VAL A 118 -0.75 5.01 -0.77
C VAL A 118 0.44 4.23 -1.34
N GLU A 119 1.09 3.47 -0.47
CA GLU A 119 2.39 2.85 -0.67
C GLU A 119 2.38 1.37 -0.24
N PRO A 120 1.67 0.50 -0.97
CA PRO A 120 1.70 -0.94 -0.70
C PRO A 120 3.00 -1.61 -1.16
#